data_AF-A0A382QVI1-F1
#
_entry.id   AF-A0A382QVI1-F1
#
_cell.length_a   1.000
_cell.length_b   1.000
_cell.length_c   1.000
_cell.angle_alpha   90.00
_cell.angle_beta   90.00
_cell.angle_gamma   90.00
#
_symmetry.space_group_name_H-M   'P 1'
#
loop_
_entity.id
_entity.type
_entity.pdbx_description
1 polymer ?
#
loop_
_entity_poly.entity_id
_entity_poly.type
_entity_poly.pdbx_seq_one_letter_code
_entity_poly.pdbx_strand_id
1 'polypeptide(L)'
;MKNSCRNTNLWAPDVVPHVTVLVDRTTDIALAIQVLDPNDEEYGGYRPLDSLVCQFPGGVGVVLTEAYSNPNSRYHRSDAVVDSIRLALEASEDRFQYEDGSIDSGSDKQNAANAAFATGGIHQIWERWQNIEHPLSGEIIDRCRRILVKFGLSCRTMGVFTPNHRWVACAAMAIVNEVEPDEQLVAKIDDYLSDGIDQDADGF
;
A
#
# COMPACT_ATOMS: atom_id res chain seq x y z
N MET A 1 7.07 27.21 -17.10
CA MET A 1 5.66 26.83 -17.38
C MET A 1 4.90 26.97 -16.07
N LYS A 2 3.82 27.78 -16.05
CA LYS A 2 2.98 27.94 -14.85
C LYS A 2 2.12 26.67 -14.74
N ASN A 3 2.29 25.90 -13.67
CA ASN A 3 1.37 24.81 -13.32
C ASN A 3 -0.02 25.42 -13.11
N SER A 4 -0.89 25.28 -14.11
CA SER A 4 -2.32 25.47 -13.90
C SER A 4 -2.74 24.40 -12.91
N CYS A 5 -3.11 24.82 -11.70
CA CYS A 5 -3.85 24.01 -10.75
C CYS A 5 -5.07 23.46 -11.51
N ARG A 6 -4.98 22.21 -12.00
CA ARG A 6 -6.12 21.54 -12.62
C ARG A 6 -7.15 21.44 -11.52
N ASN A 7 -8.38 21.86 -11.81
CA ASN A 7 -9.50 21.75 -10.89
C ASN A 7 -9.59 20.28 -10.42
N THR A 8 -9.17 20.00 -9.19
CA THR A 8 -8.91 18.64 -8.65
C THR A 8 -10.17 17.95 -8.13
N ASN A 9 -11.35 18.56 -8.25
CA ASN A 9 -12.60 17.90 -7.88
C ASN A 9 -13.00 16.89 -8.97
N LEU A 10 -12.45 15.68 -8.86
CA LEU A 10 -12.86 14.49 -9.63
C LEU A 10 -14.31 14.10 -9.35
N TRP A 11 -14.88 14.58 -8.24
CA TRP A 11 -16.25 14.30 -7.81
C TRP A 11 -17.16 15.50 -8.01
N ALA A 12 -18.41 15.23 -8.37
CA ALA A 12 -19.46 16.25 -8.39
C ALA A 12 -19.60 16.87 -6.97
N PRO A 13 -19.76 18.20 -6.84
CA PRO A 13 -19.75 18.87 -5.53
C PRO A 13 -20.76 18.33 -4.51
N ASP A 14 -21.89 17.81 -4.99
CA ASP A 14 -22.94 17.16 -4.20
C ASP A 14 -22.55 15.77 -3.68
N VAL A 15 -21.59 15.09 -4.32
CA VAL A 15 -21.09 13.77 -3.91
C VAL A 15 -19.99 13.87 -2.86
N VAL A 16 -19.22 14.96 -2.85
CA VAL A 16 -18.07 15.16 -1.95
C VAL A 16 -18.42 14.92 -0.46
N PRO A 17 -19.51 15.46 0.11
CA PRO A 17 -19.85 15.21 1.51
C PRO A 17 -20.07 13.74 1.82
N HIS A 18 -20.68 12.99 0.89
CA HIS A 18 -20.93 11.55 1.06
C HIS A 18 -19.63 10.74 1.06
N VAL A 19 -18.71 11.08 0.16
CA VAL A 19 -17.38 10.44 0.10
C VAL A 19 -16.59 10.73 1.39
N THR A 20 -16.59 11.98 1.87
CA THR A 20 -15.93 12.36 3.12
C THR A 20 -16.50 11.58 4.31
N VAL A 21 -17.82 11.40 4.41
CA VAL A 21 -18.44 10.61 5.48
C VAL A 21 -17.98 9.14 5.45
N LEU A 22 -17.82 8.55 4.26
CA LEU A 22 -17.31 7.18 4.13
C LEU A 22 -15.84 7.06 4.53
N VAL A 23 -15.01 8.04 4.16
CA VAL A 23 -13.61 8.12 4.58
C VAL A 23 -13.52 8.23 6.10
N ASP A 24 -14.23 9.19 6.71
CA ASP A 24 -14.21 9.39 8.17
C ASP A 24 -14.69 8.15 8.94
N ARG A 25 -15.72 7.46 8.43
CA ARG A 25 -16.20 6.21 9.03
C ARG A 25 -15.18 5.08 8.90
N THR A 26 -14.45 5.03 7.80
CA THR A 26 -13.39 4.03 7.62
C THR A 26 -12.21 4.33 8.55
N THR A 27 -11.87 5.61 8.72
CA THR A 27 -10.84 6.06 9.68
C THR A 27 -11.23 5.74 11.12
N ASP A 28 -12.49 5.94 11.51
CA ASP A 28 -13.01 5.48 12.80
C ASP A 28 -12.72 4.01 13.07
N ILE A 29 -13.10 3.18 12.10
CA ILE A 29 -12.96 1.73 12.21
C ILE A 29 -11.48 1.38 12.31
N ALA A 30 -10.64 1.93 11.42
CA ALA A 30 -9.19 1.69 11.42
C ALA A 30 -8.55 2.00 12.77
N LEU A 31 -8.84 3.18 13.34
CA LEU A 31 -8.31 3.58 14.64
C LEU A 31 -8.83 2.69 15.78
N ALA A 32 -10.08 2.22 15.69
CA ALA A 32 -10.69 1.36 16.71
C ALA A 32 -10.17 -0.09 16.68
N ILE A 33 -9.76 -0.59 15.51
CA ILE A 33 -9.28 -1.98 15.34
C ILE A 33 -7.76 -2.09 15.32
N GLN A 34 -7.03 -0.98 15.45
CA GLN A 34 -5.58 -1.02 15.54
C GLN A 34 -5.15 -1.70 16.83
N VAL A 35 -4.23 -2.66 16.72
CA VAL A 35 -3.70 -3.40 17.86
C VAL A 35 -2.69 -2.53 18.59
N LEU A 36 -3.05 -2.06 19.79
CA LEU A 36 -2.23 -1.15 20.60
C LEU A 36 -1.76 -1.76 21.93
N ASP A 37 -2.00 -3.04 22.18
CA ASP A 37 -1.37 -3.76 23.29
C ASP A 37 0.09 -4.09 22.90
N PRO A 38 1.09 -3.53 23.59
CA PRO A 38 2.50 -3.75 23.25
C PRO A 38 2.97 -5.19 23.44
N ASN A 39 2.18 -6.05 24.12
CA ASN A 39 2.48 -7.48 24.28
C ASN A 39 1.87 -8.34 23.16
N ASP A 40 1.06 -7.75 22.29
CA ASP A 40 0.47 -8.45 21.16
C ASP A 40 1.50 -8.59 20.02
N GLU A 41 1.63 -9.79 19.46
CA GLU A 41 2.57 -10.09 18.39
C GLU A 41 2.31 -9.25 17.13
N GLU A 42 1.07 -8.80 16.92
CA GLU A 42 0.67 -7.97 15.77
C GLU A 42 0.52 -6.48 16.13
N TYR A 43 1.14 -6.02 17.23
CA TYR A 43 1.15 -4.62 17.64
C TYR A 43 1.43 -3.67 16.46
N GLY A 44 0.58 -2.65 16.33
CA GLY A 44 0.60 -1.65 15.24
C GLY A 44 -0.24 -2.05 14.02
N GLY A 45 -0.58 -3.32 13.85
CA GLY A 45 -1.44 -3.81 12.78
C GLY A 45 -2.93 -3.51 12.98
N TYR A 46 -3.74 -3.79 11.96
CA TYR A 46 -5.19 -3.68 12.01
C TYR A 46 -5.82 -5.07 12.05
N ARG A 47 -6.51 -5.41 13.15
CA ARG A 47 -7.19 -6.70 13.32
C ARG A 47 -8.70 -6.53 13.20
N PRO A 48 -9.32 -6.84 12.04
CA PRO A 48 -10.77 -6.79 11.89
C PRO A 48 -11.49 -7.60 12.97
N LEU A 49 -12.67 -7.15 13.39
CA LEU A 49 -13.43 -7.77 14.48
C LEU A 49 -13.86 -9.21 14.20
N ASP A 50 -13.94 -9.59 12.93
CA ASP A 50 -14.29 -10.92 12.43
C ASP A 50 -13.06 -11.75 12.00
N SER A 51 -11.85 -11.26 12.28
CA SER A 51 -10.58 -11.92 11.97
C SER A 51 -9.77 -12.21 13.22
N LEU A 52 -9.02 -13.31 13.19
CA LEU A 52 -8.04 -13.67 14.22
C LEU A 52 -6.65 -13.07 13.96
N VAL A 53 -6.40 -12.58 12.74
CA VAL A 53 -5.10 -12.07 12.29
C VAL A 53 -5.25 -10.68 11.68
N CYS A 54 -4.18 -9.89 11.74
CA CYS A 54 -4.10 -8.60 11.09
C CYS A 54 -4.04 -8.73 9.57
N GLN A 55 -4.56 -7.71 8.90
CA GLN A 55 -4.43 -7.56 7.45
C GLN A 55 -3.28 -6.58 7.12
N PHE A 56 -2.62 -6.79 5.98
CA PHE A 56 -1.56 -5.88 5.54
C PHE A 56 -2.11 -4.46 5.29
N PRO A 57 -1.48 -3.39 5.82
CA PRO A 57 -2.17 -2.11 6.03
C PRO A 57 -2.31 -1.23 4.80
N GLY A 58 -1.80 -1.63 3.63
CA GLY A 58 -1.71 -0.76 2.45
C GLY A 58 -3.02 -0.04 2.09
N GLY A 59 -4.15 -0.77 2.04
CA GLY A 59 -5.46 -0.16 1.74
C GLY A 59 -5.94 0.81 2.83
N VAL A 60 -5.80 0.42 4.11
CA VAL A 60 -6.21 1.26 5.25
C VAL A 60 -5.36 2.53 5.34
N GLY A 61 -4.05 2.40 5.18
CA GLY A 61 -3.12 3.52 5.22
C GLY A 61 -3.38 4.57 4.14
N VAL A 62 -3.85 4.17 2.95
CA VAL A 62 -4.29 5.11 1.91
C VAL A 62 -5.50 5.92 2.37
N VAL A 63 -6.52 5.27 2.94
CA VAL A 63 -7.72 5.96 3.43
C VAL A 63 -7.38 6.93 4.57
N LEU A 64 -6.51 6.49 5.49
CA LEU A 64 -6.00 7.34 6.58
C LEU A 64 -5.24 8.56 6.03
N THR A 65 -4.39 8.37 5.03
CA THR A 65 -3.65 9.47 4.39
C THR A 65 -4.59 10.47 3.71
N GLU A 66 -5.65 9.99 3.07
CA GLU A 66 -6.70 10.84 2.50
C GLU A 66 -7.49 11.61 3.57
N ALA A 67 -7.86 10.95 4.66
CA ALA A 67 -8.54 11.59 5.79
C ALA A 67 -7.68 12.70 6.42
N TYR A 68 -6.37 12.44 6.58
CA TYR A 68 -5.41 13.42 7.07
C TYR A 68 -5.29 14.64 6.14
N SER A 69 -5.33 14.43 4.82
CA SER A 69 -5.06 15.47 3.83
C SER A 69 -6.30 16.28 3.43
N ASN A 70 -7.50 15.72 3.59
CA ASN A 70 -8.74 16.32 3.11
C ASN A 70 -9.31 17.37 4.09
N PRO A 71 -9.40 18.66 3.73
CA PRO A 71 -9.93 19.71 4.62
C PRO A 71 -11.38 19.52 5.08
N ASN A 72 -12.16 18.68 4.38
CA ASN A 72 -13.53 18.37 4.77
C ASN A 72 -13.63 17.22 5.78
N SER A 73 -12.57 16.41 5.92
CA SER A 73 -12.53 15.32 6.91
C SER A 73 -12.37 15.89 8.32
N ARG A 74 -13.03 15.28 9.30
CA ARG A 74 -12.77 15.61 10.71
C ARG A 74 -11.40 15.18 11.20
N TYR A 75 -10.69 14.36 10.42
CA TYR A 75 -9.32 13.91 10.69
C TYR A 75 -8.27 14.74 9.96
N HIS A 76 -8.66 15.82 9.29
CA HIS A 76 -7.73 16.72 8.63
C HIS A 76 -6.62 17.16 9.60
N ARG A 77 -5.37 16.84 9.27
CA ARG A 77 -4.18 17.09 10.10
C ARG A 77 -4.20 16.48 11.51
N SER A 78 -4.84 15.32 11.66
CA SER A 78 -4.92 14.61 12.95
C SER A 78 -3.65 13.83 13.28
N ASP A 79 -3.01 14.14 14.41
CA ASP A 79 -1.85 13.39 14.92
C ASP A 79 -2.17 11.90 15.15
N ALA A 80 -3.38 11.58 15.61
CA ALA A 80 -3.81 10.20 15.81
C ALA A 80 -3.78 9.38 14.50
N VAL A 81 -4.08 10.02 13.37
CA VAL A 81 -4.00 9.37 12.06
C VAL A 81 -2.54 9.17 11.65
N VAL A 82 -1.67 10.14 11.90
CA VAL A 82 -0.24 10.02 11.60
C VAL A 82 0.39 8.88 12.40
N ASP A 83 0.13 8.83 13.70
CA ASP A 83 0.63 7.78 14.59
C ASP A 83 0.13 6.40 14.15
N SER A 84 -1.13 6.31 13.74
CA SER A 84 -1.73 5.07 13.24
C SER A 84 -1.05 4.57 11.97
N ILE A 85 -0.81 5.45 10.99
CA ILE A 85 -0.06 5.12 9.76
C ILE A 85 1.36 4.68 10.11
N ARG A 86 2.06 5.45 10.95
CA ARG A 86 3.44 5.16 11.35
C ARG A 86 3.56 3.78 12.00
N LEU A 87 2.71 3.47 12.98
CA LEU A 87 2.69 2.17 13.67
C LEU A 87 2.38 1.02 12.72
N ALA A 88 1.46 1.20 11.77
CA ALA A 88 1.12 0.16 10.81
C ALA A 88 2.27 -0.11 9.83
N LEU A 89 3.01 0.91 9.39
CA LEU A 89 4.20 0.74 8.56
C LEU A 89 5.34 0.08 9.35
N GLU A 90 5.51 0.44 10.62
CA GLU A 90 6.45 -0.25 11.53
C GLU A 90 6.11 -1.74 11.68
N ALA A 91 4.85 -2.07 11.95
CA ALA A 91 4.39 -3.45 12.00
C ALA A 91 4.60 -4.19 10.67
N SER A 92 4.38 -3.50 9.54
CA SER A 92 4.60 -4.08 8.21
C SER A 92 6.04 -4.50 8.00
N GLU A 93 7.00 -3.65 8.34
CA GLU A 93 8.43 -3.94 8.18
C GLU A 93 8.93 -5.00 9.15
N ASP A 94 8.50 -4.93 10.41
CA ASP A 94 9.12 -5.69 11.49
C ASP A 94 8.42 -7.02 11.76
N ARG A 95 7.16 -7.18 11.35
CA ARG A 95 6.31 -8.32 11.74
C ARG A 95 5.63 -9.01 10.56
N PHE A 96 5.14 -8.25 9.57
CA PHE A 96 4.33 -8.83 8.50
C PHE A 96 5.11 -9.17 7.23
N GLN A 97 6.20 -8.47 6.95
CA GLN A 97 7.04 -8.69 5.78
C GLN A 97 8.27 -9.54 6.11
N TYR A 98 8.43 -10.63 5.38
CA TYR A 98 9.58 -11.53 5.53
C TYR A 98 10.86 -10.91 4.95
N GLU A 99 12.01 -11.54 5.23
CA GLU A 99 13.32 -11.11 4.73
C GLU A 99 13.41 -11.17 3.20
N ASP A 100 12.76 -12.16 2.58
CA ASP A 100 12.64 -12.27 1.12
C ASP A 100 11.66 -11.27 0.48
N GLY A 101 10.99 -10.47 1.34
CA GLY A 101 10.05 -9.42 0.96
C GLY A 101 8.62 -9.89 0.71
N SER A 102 8.35 -11.19 0.82
CA SER A 102 6.99 -11.73 0.74
C SER A 102 6.17 -11.38 1.98
N ILE A 103 4.85 -11.54 1.87
CA ILE A 103 3.88 -11.38 2.96
C ILE A 103 2.83 -12.50 2.90
N ASP A 104 2.21 -12.78 4.05
CA ASP A 104 1.07 -13.68 4.15
C ASP A 104 -0.26 -12.92 3.98
N SER A 105 -1.28 -13.58 3.42
CA SER A 105 -2.62 -13.00 3.18
C SER A 105 -3.75 -13.91 3.68
N GLY A 106 -3.62 -14.42 4.92
CA GLY A 106 -4.64 -15.18 5.65
C GLY A 106 -4.94 -16.60 5.13
N SER A 107 -4.78 -16.85 3.82
CA SER A 107 -4.98 -18.16 3.18
C SER A 107 -3.78 -18.60 2.33
N ASP A 108 -3.10 -17.65 1.67
CA ASP A 108 -1.89 -17.90 0.90
C ASP A 108 -0.65 -17.41 1.65
N LYS A 109 0.33 -18.29 1.81
CA LYS A 109 1.59 -17.98 2.50
C LYS A 109 2.72 -17.69 1.52
N GLN A 110 3.57 -16.73 1.87
CA GLN A 110 4.88 -16.44 1.26
C GLN A 110 4.91 -16.58 -0.27
N ASN A 111 4.29 -15.64 -0.98
CA ASN A 111 4.36 -15.61 -2.43
C ASN A 111 4.48 -14.18 -2.99
N ALA A 112 5.05 -14.08 -4.19
CA ALA A 112 5.25 -12.82 -4.90
C ALA A 112 3.95 -12.07 -5.19
N ALA A 113 2.84 -12.77 -5.41
CA ALA A 113 1.58 -12.13 -5.78
C ALA A 113 1.02 -11.29 -4.63
N ASN A 114 1.08 -11.79 -3.39
CA ASN A 114 0.65 -11.03 -2.22
C ASN A 114 1.43 -9.70 -2.09
N ALA A 115 2.76 -9.74 -2.23
CA ALA A 115 3.62 -8.56 -2.25
C ALA A 115 3.26 -7.61 -3.42
N ALA A 116 3.04 -8.17 -4.62
CA ALA A 116 2.68 -7.41 -5.79
C ALA A 116 1.34 -6.66 -5.63
N PHE A 117 0.32 -7.33 -5.08
CA PHE A 117 -0.99 -6.70 -4.80
C PHE A 117 -0.89 -5.60 -3.72
N ALA A 118 -0.05 -5.78 -2.70
CA ALA A 118 0.13 -4.80 -1.63
C ALA A 118 0.93 -3.55 -2.07
N THR A 119 1.80 -3.69 -3.08
CA THR A 119 2.68 -2.63 -3.59
C THR A 119 1.94 -1.33 -3.87
N GLY A 120 0.80 -1.40 -4.57
CA GLY A 120 0.04 -0.21 -4.96
C GLY A 120 -0.47 0.63 -3.79
N GLY A 121 -0.84 -0.01 -2.67
CA GLY A 121 -1.29 0.69 -1.47
C GLY A 121 -0.14 1.41 -0.76
N ILE A 122 1.00 0.75 -0.60
CA ILE A 122 2.18 1.36 0.04
C ILE A 122 2.77 2.48 -0.83
N HIS A 123 2.84 2.29 -2.14
CA HIS A 123 3.30 3.34 -3.06
C HIS A 123 2.43 4.60 -2.97
N GLN A 124 1.12 4.41 -2.89
CA GLN A 124 0.16 5.50 -2.73
C GLN A 124 0.30 6.27 -1.42
N ILE A 125 0.76 5.63 -0.34
CA ILE A 125 1.12 6.32 0.91
C ILE A 125 2.41 7.09 0.67
N TRP A 126 3.45 6.42 0.16
CA TRP A 126 4.75 7.03 -0.15
C TRP A 126 4.60 8.32 -0.98
N GLU A 127 3.91 8.25 -2.13
CA GLU A 127 3.72 9.37 -3.06
C GLU A 127 3.03 10.57 -2.39
N ARG A 128 1.95 10.33 -1.65
CA ARG A 128 1.21 11.41 -0.98
C ARG A 128 2.03 12.07 0.12
N TRP A 129 2.73 11.26 0.93
CA TRP A 129 3.52 11.77 2.05
C TRP A 129 4.77 12.56 1.62
N GLN A 130 5.25 12.41 0.38
CA GLN A 130 6.30 13.27 -0.19
C GLN A 130 5.95 14.77 -0.10
N ASN A 131 4.66 15.12 -0.17
CA ASN A 131 4.19 16.50 -0.20
C ASN A 131 3.52 16.95 1.11
N ILE A 132 3.53 16.10 2.14
CA ILE A 132 2.94 16.41 3.45
C ILE A 132 4.04 16.92 4.39
N GLU A 133 3.86 18.12 4.92
CA GLU A 133 4.74 18.67 5.96
C GLU A 133 4.26 18.22 7.35
N HIS A 134 5.00 17.29 7.96
CA HIS A 134 4.79 16.82 9.33
C HIS A 134 6.14 16.33 9.90
N PRO A 135 6.41 16.44 11.22
CA PRO A 135 7.65 15.93 11.82
C PRO A 135 7.95 14.45 11.53
N LEU A 136 6.91 13.64 11.31
CA LEU A 136 7.02 12.20 11.01
C LEU A 136 7.02 11.87 9.51
N SER A 137 6.91 12.85 8.60
CA SER A 137 6.85 12.59 7.15
C SER A 137 8.08 11.83 6.65
N GLY A 138 9.28 12.21 7.11
CA GLY A 138 10.52 11.54 6.71
C GLY A 138 10.53 10.05 7.11
N GLU A 139 10.08 9.73 8.33
CA GLU A 139 9.98 8.34 8.77
C GLU A 139 8.98 7.57 7.90
N ILE A 140 7.77 8.09 7.71
CA ILE A 140 6.72 7.42 6.91
C ILE A 140 7.20 7.15 5.49
N ILE A 141 7.83 8.13 4.84
CA ILE A 141 8.40 8.00 3.49
C ILE A 141 9.47 6.90 3.46
N ASP A 142 10.41 6.92 4.41
CA ASP A 142 11.52 5.96 4.46
C ASP A 142 11.03 4.53 4.73
N ARG A 143 10.03 4.36 5.61
CA ARG A 143 9.39 3.06 5.87
C ARG A 143 8.71 2.52 4.61
N CYS A 144 7.92 3.34 3.93
CA CYS A 144 7.28 2.94 2.67
C CYS A 144 8.32 2.53 1.62
N ARG A 145 9.41 3.31 1.47
CA ARG A 145 10.51 2.98 0.55
C ARG A 145 11.08 1.58 0.83
N ARG A 146 11.40 1.28 2.09
CA ARG A 146 11.99 -0.02 2.47
C ARG A 146 11.04 -1.19 2.25
N ILE A 147 9.75 -1.02 2.56
CA ILE A 147 8.71 -2.03 2.28
C ILE A 147 8.63 -2.29 0.77
N LEU A 148 8.57 -1.24 -0.04
CA LEU A 148 8.46 -1.32 -1.50
C LEU A 148 9.68 -2.01 -2.12
N VAL A 149 10.90 -1.65 -1.72
CA VAL A 149 12.12 -2.30 -2.20
C VAL A 149 12.10 -3.80 -1.92
N LYS A 150 11.66 -4.21 -0.72
CA LYS A 150 11.48 -5.63 -0.40
C LYS A 150 10.37 -6.30 -1.22
N PHE A 151 9.26 -5.64 -1.52
CA PHE A 151 8.26 -6.18 -2.46
C PHE A 151 8.84 -6.41 -3.86
N GLY A 152 9.68 -5.50 -4.35
CA GLY A 152 10.40 -5.67 -5.61
C GLY A 152 11.33 -6.89 -5.58
N LEU A 153 12.04 -7.09 -4.46
CA LEU A 153 12.85 -8.30 -4.26
C LEU A 153 12.01 -9.58 -4.37
N SER A 154 10.89 -9.66 -3.65
CA SER A 154 10.00 -10.83 -3.68
C SER A 154 9.45 -11.10 -5.08
N CYS A 155 8.97 -10.07 -5.79
CA CYS A 155 8.46 -10.19 -7.15
C CYS A 155 9.54 -10.67 -8.14
N ARG A 156 10.80 -10.31 -7.88
CA ARG A 156 11.92 -10.66 -8.73
C ARG A 156 12.42 -12.09 -8.51
N THR A 157 12.51 -12.52 -7.25
CA THR A 157 13.19 -13.77 -6.87
C THR A 157 12.24 -14.95 -6.69
N MET A 158 10.96 -14.69 -6.42
CA MET A 158 9.94 -15.74 -6.26
C MET A 158 9.12 -15.91 -7.53
N GLY A 159 8.60 -17.12 -7.74
CA GLY A 159 7.67 -17.42 -8.83
C GLY A 159 6.27 -16.89 -8.55
N VAL A 160 5.48 -16.75 -9.61
CA VAL A 160 4.06 -16.47 -9.57
C VAL A 160 3.26 -17.75 -9.87
N PHE A 161 2.12 -17.95 -9.19
CA PHE A 161 1.37 -19.21 -9.30
C PHE A 161 0.41 -19.28 -10.50
N THR A 162 0.04 -18.13 -11.06
CA THR A 162 -0.93 -18.06 -12.17
C THR A 162 -0.45 -17.07 -13.25
N PRO A 163 -0.85 -17.26 -14.51
CA PRO A 163 -0.45 -16.36 -15.60
C PRO A 163 -0.82 -14.90 -15.37
N ASN A 164 -1.97 -14.60 -14.76
CA ASN A 164 -2.36 -13.22 -14.45
C ASN A 164 -1.50 -12.59 -13.34
N HIS A 165 -0.92 -13.39 -12.43
CA HIS A 165 -0.05 -12.88 -11.37
C HIS A 165 1.27 -12.31 -11.89
N ARG A 166 1.74 -12.73 -13.07
CA ARG A 166 2.93 -12.13 -13.69
C ARG A 166 2.71 -10.65 -14.02
N TRP A 167 1.50 -10.27 -14.42
CA TRP A 167 1.19 -8.88 -14.81
C TRP A 167 1.18 -7.94 -13.61
N VAL A 168 0.61 -8.37 -12.48
CA VAL A 168 0.67 -7.58 -11.25
C VAL A 168 2.09 -7.52 -10.69
N ALA A 169 2.87 -8.59 -10.80
CA ALA A 169 4.29 -8.57 -10.42
C ALA A 169 5.10 -7.60 -11.29
N CYS A 170 4.86 -7.55 -12.60
CA CYS A 170 5.48 -6.56 -13.48
C CYS A 170 5.12 -5.13 -13.09
N ALA A 171 3.83 -4.86 -12.83
CA ALA A 171 3.38 -3.54 -12.38
C ALA A 171 4.02 -3.14 -11.04
N ALA A 172 4.09 -4.07 -10.10
CA ALA A 172 4.74 -3.85 -8.81
C ALA A 172 6.24 -3.53 -8.96
N MET A 173 6.98 -4.33 -9.74
CA MET A 173 8.40 -4.08 -10.00
C MET A 173 8.63 -2.74 -10.71
N ALA A 174 7.75 -2.33 -11.63
CA ALA A 174 7.83 -1.03 -12.29
C ALA A 174 7.64 0.13 -11.29
N ILE A 175 6.65 0.02 -10.39
CA ILE A 175 6.44 0.97 -9.29
C ILE A 175 7.67 1.02 -8.38
N VAL A 176 8.23 -0.12 -8.00
CA VAL A 176 9.42 -0.15 -7.15
C VAL A 176 10.62 0.49 -7.85
N ASN A 177 10.77 0.28 -9.17
CA ASN A 177 11.83 0.91 -9.95
C ASN A 177 11.66 2.44 -10.10
N GLU A 178 10.45 2.98 -9.98
CA GLU A 178 10.23 4.43 -9.85
C GLU A 178 10.73 4.96 -8.51
N VAL A 179 10.53 4.20 -7.44
CA VAL A 179 10.92 4.55 -6.06
C VAL A 179 12.42 4.38 -5.82
N GLU A 180 12.99 3.27 -6.30
CA GLU A 180 14.42 2.93 -6.22
C GLU A 180 14.82 2.17 -7.49
N PRO A 181 15.48 2.83 -8.47
CA PRO A 181 15.85 2.19 -9.72
C PRO A 181 16.78 0.97 -9.54
N ASP A 182 16.43 -0.16 -10.17
CA ASP A 182 17.23 -1.39 -10.22
C ASP A 182 17.01 -2.10 -11.57
N GLU A 183 18.07 -2.17 -12.38
CA GLU A 183 18.03 -2.80 -13.71
C GLU A 183 17.62 -4.29 -13.66
N GLN A 184 17.83 -4.97 -12.53
CA GLN A 184 17.41 -6.36 -12.37
C GLN A 184 15.88 -6.50 -12.27
N LEU A 185 15.16 -5.47 -11.82
CA LEU A 185 13.70 -5.45 -11.85
C LEU A 185 13.21 -5.34 -13.29
N VAL A 186 13.82 -4.46 -14.09
CA VAL A 186 13.51 -4.29 -15.51
C VAL A 186 13.75 -5.58 -16.29
N ALA A 187 14.90 -6.22 -16.10
CA ALA A 187 15.21 -7.49 -16.74
C ALA A 187 14.19 -8.59 -16.41
N LYS A 188 13.68 -8.62 -15.17
CA LYS A 188 12.66 -9.60 -14.77
C LYS A 188 11.26 -9.26 -15.31
N ILE A 189 10.93 -7.98 -15.45
CA ILE A 189 9.72 -7.53 -16.14
C ILE A 189 9.76 -8.03 -17.59
N ASP A 190 10.86 -7.82 -18.30
CA ASP A 190 11.01 -8.25 -19.70
C ASP A 190 10.89 -9.78 -19.85
N ASP A 191 11.47 -10.54 -18.93
CA ASP A 191 11.33 -12.01 -18.85
C ASP A 191 9.85 -12.42 -18.74
N TYR A 192 9.10 -11.88 -17.76
CA TYR A 192 7.68 -12.19 -17.59
C TYR A 192 6.79 -11.74 -18.76
N LEU A 193 7.14 -10.63 -19.42
CA LEU A 193 6.38 -10.14 -20.58
C LEU A 193 6.70 -10.92 -21.87
N SER A 194 7.85 -11.60 -21.93
CA SER A 194 8.24 -12.41 -23.08
C SER A 194 7.35 -13.63 -23.30
N ASP A 195 6.66 -14.11 -22.25
CA ASP A 195 5.66 -15.18 -22.33
C ASP A 195 4.41 -14.79 -23.15
N GLY A 196 4.22 -13.50 -23.46
CA GLY A 196 3.05 -12.99 -24.15
C GLY A 196 1.79 -12.96 -23.27
N ILE A 197 0.68 -12.48 -23.83
CA ILE A 197 -0.62 -12.54 -23.15
C ILE A 197 -1.14 -13.98 -23.27
N ASP A 198 -1.63 -14.53 -22.18
CA ASP A 198 -2.29 -15.85 -22.16
C ASP A 198 -3.66 -15.67 -22.81
N GLN A 199 -3.69 -15.78 -24.13
CA GLN A 199 -4.89 -15.65 -24.97
C GLN A 199 -4.83 -16.70 -26.08
N ASP A 200 -5.93 -17.43 -26.25
CA ASP A 200 -6.13 -18.30 -27.41
C ASP A 200 -6.53 -17.50 -28.68
N ALA A 201 -6.76 -18.22 -29.78
CA ALA A 201 -7.12 -17.61 -31.06
C ALA A 201 -8.47 -16.87 -31.05
N ASP A 202 -9.34 -17.20 -30.10
CA ASP A 202 -10.65 -16.58 -29.91
C ASP A 202 -10.61 -15.42 -28.89
N GLY A 203 -9.45 -15.20 -28.25
CA GLY A 203 -9.20 -14.11 -27.31
C GLY A 203 -9.54 -14.43 -25.85
N PHE A 204 -9.74 -15.72 -25.53
CA PHE A 204 -9.97 -16.23 -24.17
C PHE A 204 -8.67 -16.58 -23.45
#